data_AF-A0ABC8V5F9-F1
#
_entry.id   AF-A0ABC8V5F9-F1
#
_cell.length_a   1.000
_cell.length_b   1.000
_cell.length_c   1.000
_cell.angle_alpha   90.00
_cell.angle_beta   90.00
_cell.angle_gamma   90.00
#
_symmetry.space_group_name_H-M   'P 1'
#
loop_
_entity.id
_entity.type
_entity.pdbx_description
1 polymer ?
#
loop_
_entity_poly.entity_id
_entity_poly.type
_entity_poly.pdbx_seq_one_letter_code
_entity_poly.pdbx_strand_id
1 'polypeptide(L)'
;MDRPEIYLRSLDHAQEKWTLGFKSQASPHETMTDVLKVFHSLNVQWKKIGHYNMKCLWMPSLPNDFKATLDDGFTKIRHISGPEHSIKGARTGTKSNDAVKFEIQLYKAPGELHVLDLQRIHGPPFLFLEICAAFFALVVA
;
A
#
# COMPACT_ATOMS: atom_id res chain seq x y z
N MET A 1 39.13 -1.98 -40.61
CA MET A 1 38.89 -2.32 -39.19
C MET A 1 37.99 -1.24 -38.64
N ASP A 2 36.68 -1.43 -38.78
CA ASP A 2 35.68 -0.49 -38.31
C ASP A 2 35.35 -0.81 -36.85
N ARG A 3 35.58 0.16 -35.98
CA ARG A 3 35.27 0.10 -34.55
C ARG A 3 33.80 0.51 -34.40
N PRO A 4 32.89 -0.33 -33.88
CA PRO A 4 31.53 0.10 -33.69
C PRO A 4 31.52 1.10 -32.52
N GLU A 5 31.21 2.36 -32.81
CA GLU A 5 30.85 3.33 -31.78
C GLU A 5 29.56 2.84 -31.12
N ILE A 6 29.73 2.22 -29.96
CA ILE A 6 28.64 1.95 -29.04
C ILE A 6 28.19 3.33 -28.58
N TYR A 7 27.10 3.83 -29.16
CA TYR A 7 26.35 4.96 -28.62
C TYR A 7 25.92 4.58 -27.20
N LEU A 8 26.75 4.92 -26.22
CA LEU A 8 26.32 5.08 -24.84
C LEU A 8 25.21 6.11 -24.92
N ARG A 9 23.96 5.65 -24.82
CA ARG A 9 22.83 6.53 -24.51
C ARG A 9 23.34 7.43 -23.39
N SER A 10 23.30 8.73 -23.60
CA SER A 10 23.52 9.68 -22.52
C SER A 10 22.51 9.30 -21.47
N LEU A 11 22.99 8.57 -20.46
CA LEU A 11 22.29 8.32 -19.25
C LEU A 11 22.35 9.66 -18.53
N ASP A 12 21.54 10.60 -19.03
CA ASP A 12 20.95 11.63 -18.22
C ASP A 12 20.08 10.86 -17.24
N HIS A 13 20.74 10.20 -16.29
CA HIS A 13 20.14 9.79 -15.05
C HIS A 13 19.71 11.13 -14.48
N ALA A 14 18.48 11.53 -14.79
CA ALA A 14 17.69 12.24 -13.83
C ALA A 14 17.92 11.45 -12.54
N GLN A 15 18.79 11.96 -11.66
CA GLN A 15 19.00 11.35 -10.37
C GLN A 15 17.63 11.44 -9.73
N GLU A 16 16.88 10.34 -9.79
CA GLU A 16 15.56 10.25 -9.21
C GLU A 16 15.76 10.44 -7.72
N LYS A 17 15.56 11.69 -7.31
CA LYS A 17 15.72 12.10 -5.93
C LYS A 17 14.51 11.53 -5.21
N TRP A 18 14.73 10.44 -4.50
CA TRP A 18 13.73 9.86 -3.62
C TRP A 18 13.21 10.93 -2.66
N THR A 19 11.89 11.08 -2.59
CA THR A 19 11.22 11.95 -1.64
C THR A 19 10.36 11.11 -0.71
N LEU A 20 10.31 11.51 0.56
CA LEU A 20 9.39 10.92 1.51
C LEU A 20 7.95 11.35 1.21
N GLY A 21 7.03 10.37 1.17
CA GLY A 21 5.60 10.61 1.23
C GLY A 21 5.00 11.35 0.03
N PHE A 22 3.76 11.81 0.23
CA PHE A 22 3.03 12.66 -0.71
C PHE A 22 3.14 14.13 -0.29
N LYS A 23 3.34 15.04 -1.24
CA LYS A 23 3.49 16.48 -0.97
C LYS A 23 2.28 17.25 -1.48
N SER A 24 1.82 18.20 -0.68
CA SER A 24 0.68 19.06 -1.01
C SER A 24 0.99 20.52 -0.63
N GLN A 25 0.54 21.46 -1.47
CA GLN A 25 0.51 22.89 -1.14
C GLN A 25 -0.83 23.34 -0.55
N ALA A 26 -1.85 22.46 -0.56
CA ALA A 26 -3.15 22.76 0.02
C ALA A 26 -3.05 22.86 1.55
N SER A 27 -4.08 23.44 2.19
CA SER A 27 -4.14 23.49 3.64
C SER A 27 -4.15 22.07 4.26
N PRO A 28 -3.77 21.91 5.54
CA PRO A 28 -3.83 20.61 6.20
C PRO A 28 -5.21 19.93 6.13
N HIS A 29 -6.27 20.74 6.24
CA HIS A 29 -7.64 20.26 6.20
C HIS A 29 -8.04 19.75 4.81
N GLU A 30 -7.74 20.52 3.76
CA GLU A 30 -8.01 20.13 2.37
C GLU A 30 -7.20 18.89 1.99
N THR A 31 -5.89 18.89 2.33
CA THR A 31 -5.01 17.75 2.07
C THR A 31 -5.56 16.48 2.70
N MET A 32 -5.94 16.50 3.98
CA MET A 32 -6.53 15.32 4.61
C MET A 32 -7.88 14.93 4.01
N THR A 33 -8.69 15.91 3.60
CA THR A 33 -9.98 15.63 2.97
C THR A 33 -9.78 14.82 1.68
N ASP A 34 -8.82 15.19 0.85
CA ASP A 34 -8.54 14.48 -0.40
C ASP A 34 -7.89 13.11 -0.15
N VAL A 35 -6.98 13.02 0.82
CA VAL A 35 -6.41 11.73 1.26
C VAL A 35 -7.51 10.77 1.71
N LEU A 36 -8.46 11.24 2.51
CA LEU A 36 -9.54 10.40 3.04
C LEU A 36 -10.56 10.01 1.97
N LYS A 37 -10.80 10.84 0.95
CA LYS A 37 -11.59 10.45 -0.23
C LYS A 37 -10.93 9.30 -0.99
N VAL A 38 -9.61 9.38 -1.23
CA VAL A 38 -8.86 8.31 -1.89
C VAL A 38 -8.89 7.03 -1.04
N PHE A 39 -8.62 7.14 0.27
CA PHE A 39 -8.68 6.00 1.17
C PHE A 39 -10.06 5.35 1.20
N HIS A 40 -11.13 6.14 1.14
CA HIS A 40 -12.50 5.64 1.01
C HIS A 40 -12.65 4.80 -0.26
N SER A 41 -12.20 5.29 -1.42
CA SER A 41 -12.28 4.57 -2.70
C SER A 41 -11.47 3.27 -2.73
N LEU A 42 -10.41 3.20 -1.92
CA LEU A 42 -9.53 2.03 -1.79
C LEU A 42 -9.98 1.04 -0.70
N ASN A 43 -11.15 1.27 -0.09
CA ASN A 43 -11.67 0.48 1.04
C ASN A 43 -10.70 0.40 2.23
N VAL A 44 -9.89 1.44 2.43
CA VAL A 44 -9.07 1.57 3.64
C VAL A 44 -9.99 1.93 4.80
N GLN A 45 -9.84 1.24 5.93
CA GLN A 45 -10.47 1.64 7.18
C GLN A 45 -9.48 2.48 7.98
N TRP A 46 -9.94 3.51 8.67
CA TRP A 46 -9.06 4.37 9.46
C TRP A 46 -9.69 4.80 10.78
N LYS A 47 -8.83 5.16 11.73
CA LYS A 47 -9.22 5.85 12.96
C LYS A 47 -8.22 6.94 13.30
N LYS A 48 -8.72 8.10 13.72
CA LYS A 48 -7.88 9.19 14.21
C LYS A 48 -7.25 8.81 15.54
N ILE A 49 -5.95 9.03 15.70
CA ILE A 49 -5.24 8.83 16.97
C ILE A 49 -4.46 10.08 17.42
N GLY A 50 -4.42 11.13 16.59
CA GLY A 50 -3.81 12.40 16.93
C GLY A 50 -4.20 13.50 15.93
N HIS A 51 -3.59 14.67 16.04
CA HIS A 51 -3.77 15.74 15.05
C HIS A 51 -3.12 15.32 13.74
N TYR A 52 -3.94 15.23 12.69
CA TYR A 52 -3.51 14.79 11.36
C TYR A 52 -2.76 13.44 11.38
N ASN A 53 -3.07 12.60 12.38
CA ASN A 53 -2.48 11.28 12.57
C ASN A 53 -3.59 10.23 12.66
N MET A 54 -3.47 9.17 11.84
CA MET A 54 -4.49 8.14 11.76
C MET A 54 -3.86 6.75 11.61
N LYS A 55 -4.45 5.77 12.29
CA LYS A 55 -4.16 4.35 12.05
C LYS A 55 -5.09 3.80 11.01
N CYS A 56 -4.52 3.11 10.05
CA CYS A 56 -5.19 2.58 8.87
C CYS A 56 -5.09 1.06 8.83
N LEU A 57 -6.13 0.44 8.29
CA LEU A 57 -6.23 -0.99 8.03
C LEU A 57 -6.73 -1.15 6.60
N TRP A 58 -5.95 -1.84 5.78
CA TRP A 58 -6.36 -2.24 4.44
C TRP A 58 -6.38 -3.75 4.35
N MET A 59 -7.43 -4.28 3.74
CA MET A 59 -7.58 -5.69 3.43
C MET A 59 -7.86 -5.78 1.94
N PRO A 60 -6.92 -6.30 1.13
CA PRO A 60 -7.18 -6.56 -0.28
C PRO A 60 -8.45 -7.41 -0.38
N SER A 61 -9.44 -6.92 -1.11
CA SER A 61 -10.60 -7.75 -1.41
C SER A 61 -10.12 -8.87 -2.32
N LEU A 62 -10.33 -10.13 -1.93
CA LEU A 62 -10.16 -11.23 -2.89
C LEU A 62 -11.04 -10.91 -4.10
N PRO A 63 -10.54 -11.05 -5.34
CA PRO A 63 -11.37 -10.91 -6.52
C PRO A 63 -12.60 -11.80 -6.36
N ASN A 64 -13.79 -11.21 -6.55
CA ASN A 64 -15.08 -11.91 -6.41
C ASN A 64 -15.17 -13.16 -7.32
N ASP A 65 -14.30 -13.26 -8.33
CA ASP A 65 -14.19 -14.41 -9.23
C ASP A 65 -13.83 -15.72 -8.51
N PHE A 66 -13.19 -15.65 -7.34
CA PHE A 66 -12.89 -16.83 -6.51
C PHE A 66 -14.01 -17.21 -5.53
N LYS A 67 -15.02 -16.35 -5.34
CA LYS A 67 -16.13 -16.62 -4.42
C LYS A 67 -17.26 -17.41 -5.10
N ALA A 68 -17.34 -17.37 -6.43
CA ALA A 68 -18.32 -18.11 -7.21
C ALA A 68 -17.92 -19.58 -7.48
N THR A 69 -16.66 -19.96 -7.26
CA THR A 69 -16.13 -21.30 -7.57
C THR A 69 -15.83 -22.17 -6.34
N LEU A 70 -16.15 -21.71 -5.12
CA LEU A 70 -15.90 -22.45 -3.86
C LEU A 70 -17.15 -23.11 -3.26
N ASP A 71 -18.22 -23.27 -4.04
CA ASP A 71 -19.34 -24.18 -3.69
C ASP A 71 -19.20 -25.57 -4.34
N ASP A 72 -18.24 -25.78 -5.24
CA ASP A 72 -17.92 -27.11 -5.73
C ASP A 72 -16.41 -27.34 -5.70
N GLY A 73 -16.02 -28.50 -5.18
CA GLY A 73 -14.69 -28.79 -4.68
C GLY A 73 -13.57 -28.48 -5.68
N PHE A 74 -12.42 -28.02 -5.17
CA PHE A 74 -11.11 -28.64 -5.40
C PHE A 74 -10.01 -27.74 -4.81
N THR A 75 -9.38 -28.25 -3.76
CA THR A 75 -8.12 -27.79 -3.20
C THR A 75 -6.99 -27.81 -4.24
N LYS A 76 -6.59 -26.65 -4.77
CA LYS A 76 -5.28 -26.38 -5.42
C LYS A 76 -5.23 -24.88 -5.71
N ILE A 77 -4.33 -24.06 -5.19
CA ILE A 77 -2.87 -24.17 -5.22
C ILE A 77 -2.34 -23.47 -3.96
N ARG A 78 -1.70 -24.20 -3.04
CA ARG A 78 -0.74 -23.63 -2.09
C ARG A 78 0.64 -24.11 -2.51
N HIS A 79 1.54 -23.18 -2.82
CA HIS A 79 2.94 -23.48 -3.08
C HIS A 79 3.62 -24.01 -1.79
N ILE A 80 3.88 -25.33 -1.79
CA ILE A 80 5.07 -26.08 -1.32
C ILE A 80 6.00 -25.29 -0.36
N SER A 81 6.20 -25.62 0.93
CA SER A 81 6.82 -26.85 1.48
C SER A 81 6.70 -26.97 3.02
N GLY A 82 6.55 -28.22 3.52
CA GLY A 82 6.89 -28.64 4.91
C GLY A 82 5.80 -29.44 5.63
N PRO A 83 5.98 -30.74 5.95
CA PRO A 83 4.94 -31.54 6.60
C PRO A 83 5.21 -31.67 8.10
N GLU A 84 4.38 -31.09 8.99
CA GLU A 84 4.22 -31.62 10.35
C GLU A 84 2.78 -31.48 10.87
N HIS A 85 2.30 -32.60 11.40
CA HIS A 85 0.98 -32.90 11.94
C HIS A 85 0.67 -32.11 13.23
N SER A 86 -0.49 -31.46 13.32
CA SER A 86 -1.40 -31.60 14.47
C SER A 86 -2.71 -30.82 14.29
N ILE A 87 -3.81 -31.56 14.19
CA ILE A 87 -5.18 -31.08 14.32
C ILE A 87 -5.43 -30.75 15.79
N LYS A 88 -5.67 -29.48 16.15
CA LYS A 88 -6.49 -29.09 17.32
C LYS A 88 -7.15 -27.72 17.12
N GLY A 89 -8.48 -27.70 17.31
CA GLY A 89 -9.18 -26.58 17.96
C GLY A 89 -9.77 -25.50 17.06
N ALA A 90 -11.08 -25.55 16.86
CA ALA A 90 -11.90 -24.51 16.28
C ALA A 90 -11.72 -23.14 16.98
N ARG A 91 -11.14 -22.19 16.25
CA ARG A 91 -11.49 -20.77 16.26
C ARG A 91 -11.33 -20.31 14.81
N THR A 92 -12.43 -20.11 14.08
CA THR A 92 -12.39 -19.49 12.74
C THR A 92 -12.11 -17.99 12.88
N GLY A 93 -10.97 -17.64 13.45
CA GLY A 93 -10.33 -16.37 13.18
C GLY A 93 -9.57 -16.57 11.88
N THR A 94 -10.19 -16.21 10.76
CA THR A 94 -9.47 -16.00 9.51
C THR A 94 -8.34 -15.03 9.82
N LYS A 95 -7.14 -15.57 10.03
CA LYS A 95 -5.92 -14.76 10.07
C LYS A 95 -5.86 -14.14 8.68
N SER A 96 -6.23 -12.88 8.56
CA SER A 96 -6.05 -12.11 7.35
C SER A 96 -4.54 -11.88 7.20
N ASN A 97 -3.83 -12.92 6.72
CA ASN A 97 -2.40 -12.84 6.44
C ASN A 97 -2.09 -11.70 5.45
N ASP A 98 -3.11 -11.25 4.71
CA ASP A 98 -3.02 -10.19 3.72
C ASP A 98 -3.47 -8.81 4.24
N ALA A 99 -3.84 -8.70 5.53
CA ALA A 99 -4.17 -7.41 6.10
C ALA A 99 -2.92 -6.55 6.33
N VAL A 100 -2.96 -5.32 5.85
CA VAL A 100 -1.91 -4.32 6.03
C VAL A 100 -2.39 -3.29 7.04
N LYS A 101 -1.63 -3.12 8.13
CA LYS A 101 -1.81 -2.02 9.07
C LYS A 101 -0.72 -0.99 8.84
N PHE A 102 -1.11 0.26 8.69
CA PHE A 102 -0.18 1.36 8.51
C PHE A 102 -0.67 2.58 9.28
N GLU A 103 0.19 3.56 9.45
CA GLU A 103 -0.13 4.85 10.05
C GLU A 103 0.14 5.94 9.02
N ILE A 104 -0.69 6.98 9.05
CA ILE A 104 -0.42 8.20 8.29
C ILE A 104 -0.22 9.37 9.23
N GLN A 105 0.69 10.27 8.84
CA GLN A 105 0.95 11.50 9.55
C GLN A 105 1.19 12.62 8.55
N LEU A 106 0.45 13.72 8.69
CA LEU A 106 0.73 14.95 7.96
C LEU A 106 1.70 15.83 8.75
N TYR A 107 2.76 16.29 8.09
CA TYR A 107 3.75 17.20 8.63
C TYR A 107 3.72 18.53 7.88
N LYS A 108 4.00 19.63 8.59
CA LYS A 108 4.33 20.92 7.95
C LYS A 108 5.81 20.92 7.57
N ALA A 109 6.09 21.20 6.30
CA ALA A 109 7.42 21.43 5.75
C ALA A 109 7.64 22.92 5.43
N PRO A 110 8.88 23.36 5.19
CA PRO A 110 9.16 24.73 4.75
C PRO A 110 8.42 25.10 3.46
N GLY A 111 8.05 26.37 3.32
CA GLY A 111 7.40 26.90 2.11
C GLY A 111 5.91 26.59 1.99
N GLU A 112 5.18 26.54 3.12
CA GLU A 112 3.74 26.19 3.17
C GLU A 112 3.40 24.83 2.53
N LEU A 113 4.40 23.94 2.48
CA LEU A 113 4.23 22.57 2.02
C LEU A 113 3.80 21.67 3.17
N HIS A 114 2.97 20.69 2.84
CA HIS A 114 2.60 19.60 3.73
C HIS A 114 3.12 18.28 3.16
N VAL A 115 3.66 17.43 4.02
CA VAL A 115 4.16 16.11 3.64
C VAL A 115 3.35 15.06 4.39
N LEU A 116 2.66 14.20 3.66
CA LEU A 116 1.96 13.04 4.19
C LEU A 116 2.91 11.85 4.17
N ASP A 117 3.30 11.38 5.35
CA ASP A 117 4.02 10.13 5.54
C ASP A 117 3.06 8.95 5.66
N LEU A 118 3.46 7.79 5.11
CA LEU A 118 2.75 6.52 5.21
C LEU A 118 3.73 5.48 5.78
N GLN A 119 3.48 5.01 7.00
CA GLN A 119 4.36 4.08 7.69
C GLN A 119 3.69 2.73 7.90
N ARG A 120 4.26 1.67 7.33
CA ARG A 120 3.80 0.29 7.59
C ARG A 120 4.04 -0.08 9.07
N ILE A 121 2.99 -0.56 9.73
CA ILE A 121 3.03 -1.08 11.11
C ILE A 121 3.04 -2.61 11.11
N HIS A 122 2.20 -3.25 10.29
CA HIS A 122 2.10 -4.70 10.19
C HIS A 122 1.60 -5.13 8.79
N GLY A 123 1.80 -6.41 8.46
CA GLY A 123 1.37 -7.01 7.20
C GLY A 123 2.48 -7.09 6.15
N PRO A 124 2.22 -7.75 5.01
CA PRO A 124 3.20 -7.98 3.96
C PRO A 124 3.74 -6.66 3.35
N PRO A 125 5.07 -6.50 3.19
CA PRO A 125 5.65 -5.28 2.63
C PRO A 125 5.19 -4.97 1.20
N PHE A 126 5.01 -5.99 0.35
CA PHE A 126 4.58 -5.77 -1.04
C PHE A 126 3.13 -5.32 -1.13
N LEU A 127 2.22 -5.88 -0.32
CA LEU A 127 0.85 -5.37 -0.22
C LEU A 127 0.82 -3.92 0.29
N PHE A 128 1.72 -3.55 1.20
CA PHE A 128 1.87 -2.16 1.60
C PHE A 128 2.31 -1.26 0.44
N LEU A 129 3.24 -1.72 -0.41
CA LEU A 129 3.63 -0.97 -1.61
C LEU A 129 2.49 -0.88 -2.63
N GLU A 130 1.67 -1.92 -2.77
CA GLU A 130 0.48 -1.89 -3.64
C GLU A 130 -0.52 -0.83 -3.20
N ILE A 131 -0.86 -0.75 -1.91
CA ILE A 131 -1.78 0.29 -1.43
C ILE A 131 -1.17 1.69 -1.54
N CYS A 132 0.15 1.85 -1.33
CA CYS A 132 0.84 3.10 -1.59
C CYS A 132 0.75 3.50 -3.07
N ALA A 133 1.04 2.57 -3.99
CA ALA A 133 0.97 2.83 -5.42
C ALA A 133 -0.46 3.18 -5.87
N ALA A 134 -1.46 2.46 -5.38
CA ALA A 134 -2.87 2.74 -5.65
C ALA A 134 -3.30 4.12 -5.10
N PHE A 135 -2.82 4.50 -3.91
CA PHE A 135 -3.02 5.85 -3.37
C PHE A 135 -2.39 6.91 -4.27
N PHE A 136 -1.12 6.76 -4.65
CA PHE A 136 -0.42 7.73 -5.51
C PHE A 136 -1.05 7.85 -6.91
N ALA A 137 -1.64 6.78 -7.43
CA ALA A 137 -2.34 6.80 -8.71
C ALA A 137 -3.69 7.56 -8.67
N LEU A 138 -4.30 7.68 -7.49
CA LEU A 138 -5.63 8.28 -7.30
C LEU A 138 -5.60 9.65 -6.66
N VAL A 139 -4.56 9.97 -5.89
CA VAL A 139 -4.42 11.29 -5.27
C VAL A 139 -4.06 12.30 -6.36
N VAL A 140 -4.90 13.33 -6.50
CA VAL A 140 -4.63 14.44 -7.40
C VAL A 140 -3.55 15.30 -6.75
N ALA A 141 -2.44 15.50 -7.45
CA ALA A 141 -1.35 16.38 -7.05
C ALA A 141 -1.63 17.84 -7.44
#